data_AF-A0A933XB42-F1
#
_entry.id   AF-A0A933XB42-F1
#
_cell.length_a   1.000
_cell.length_b   1.000
_cell.length_c   1.000
_cell.angle_alpha   90.00
_cell.angle_beta   90.00
_cell.angle_gamma   90.00
#
_symmetry.space_group_name_H-M   'P 1'
#
loop_
_entity.id
_entity.type
_entity.pdbx_description
1 polymer ?
#
loop_
_entity_poly.entity_id
_entity_poly.type
_entity_poly.pdbx_seq_one_letter_code
_entity_poly.pdbx_strand_id
1 'polypeptide(L)' 'MTHALKMRKQFILDPEKIRTVRKITKSKTDIEAIDTAMDIVIADSKIRNVLMTIKG' A
#
# COMPACT_ATOMS: atom_id res chain seq x y z
N MET A 1 11.03 -26.25 13.46
CA MET A 1 9.95 -25.46 12.83
C MET A 1 9.83 -24.16 13.61
N THR A 2 10.37 -23.07 13.07
CA THR A 2 10.43 -21.76 13.73
C THR A 2 9.05 -21.12 13.82
N HIS A 3 8.51 -20.99 15.03
CA HIS A 3 7.31 -20.22 15.38
C HIS A 3 7.50 -18.71 15.20
N ALA A 4 8.19 -18.28 14.15
CA ALA A 4 8.29 -16.88 13.74
C ALA A 4 7.08 -16.49 12.88
N LEU A 5 5.87 -16.93 13.29
CA LEU A 5 4.63 -16.32 12.86
C LEU A 5 4.60 -14.93 13.51
N LYS A 6 5.35 -14.03 12.86
CA LYS A 6 5.40 -12.58 13.02
C LYS A 6 4.09 -12.14 13.66
N MET A 7 4.12 -11.76 14.94
CA MET A 7 3.03 -10.99 15.52
C MET A 7 2.87 -9.78 14.60
N ARG A 8 1.86 -9.81 13.72
CA ARG A 8 1.53 -8.70 12.82
C ARG A 8 1.24 -7.53 13.74
N LYS A 9 2.19 -6.60 13.84
CA LYS A 9 2.01 -5.33 14.55
C LYS A 9 0.68 -4.77 14.07
N GLN A 10 -0.31 -4.71 14.95
CA GLN A 10 -1.56 -4.03 14.64
C GLN A 10 -1.21 -2.54 14.54
N PHE A 11 -1.16 -2.04 13.32
CA PHE A 11 -1.02 -0.61 13.10
C PHE A 11 -2.35 0.05 13.46
N ILE A 12 -2.31 1.02 14.38
CA ILE A 12 -3.44 1.92 14.59
C ILE A 12 -3.42 2.88 13.40
N LEU A 13 -4.12 2.49 12.35
CA LEU A 13 -4.34 3.31 11.18
C LEU A 13 -5.63 4.11 11.40
N ASP A 14 -5.58 5.37 11.03
CA ASP A 14 -6.73 6.26 11.09
C ASP A 14 -7.89 5.69 10.25
N PRO A 15 -9.05 5.38 10.86
CA PRO A 15 -10.19 4.81 10.15
C PRO A 15 -10.70 5.68 9.01
N GLU A 16 -10.57 7.01 9.11
CA GLU A 16 -11.01 7.92 8.03
C GLU A 16 -10.10 7.81 6.81
N LYS A 17 -8.78 7.65 7.03
CA LYS A 17 -7.83 7.41 5.95
C LYS A 17 -8.10 6.08 5.26
N ILE A 18 -8.33 5.01 6.03
CA ILE A 18 -8.68 3.70 5.47
C ILE A 18 -9.97 3.80 4.65
N ARG A 19 -11.00 4.46 5.17
CA ARG A 19 -12.27 4.65 4.45
C ARG A 19 -12.09 5.41 3.14
N THR A 20 -11.22 6.41 3.14
CA THR A 20 -10.90 7.20 1.94
C THR A 20 -10.15 6.35 0.92
N VAL A 21 -9.10 5.64 1.34
CA VAL A 21 -8.32 4.74 0.48
C VAL A 21 -9.23 3.68 -0.12
N ARG A 22 -10.09 3.04 0.68
CA ARG A 22 -11.03 2.03 0.20
C ARG A 22 -12.02 2.56 -0.84
N LYS A 23 -12.45 3.81 -0.73
CA LYS A 23 -13.28 4.46 -1.78
C LYS A 23 -12.49 4.68 -3.07
N ILE A 24 -11.24 5.11 -2.96
CA ILE A 24 -10.35 5.35 -4.12
C ILE A 24 -10.03 4.04 -4.83
N THR A 25 -9.64 3.01 -4.10
CA THR A 25 -9.25 1.70 -4.65
C THR A 25 -10.43 0.80 -4.97
N LYS A 26 -11.65 1.18 -4.55
CA LYS A 26 -12.88 0.38 -4.64
C LYS A 26 -12.76 -1.02 -4.01
N SER A 27 -11.90 -1.16 -3.01
CA SER A 27 -11.61 -2.45 -2.37
C SER A 27 -12.75 -2.93 -1.48
N LYS A 28 -12.90 -4.25 -1.36
CA LYS A 28 -13.94 -4.89 -0.53
C LYS A 28 -13.56 -4.89 0.94
N THR A 29 -12.27 -5.01 1.25
CA THR A 29 -11.76 -5.02 2.62
C THR A 29 -10.72 -3.93 2.85
N ASP A 30 -10.54 -3.55 4.11
CA ASP A 30 -9.56 -2.54 4.50
C ASP A 30 -8.12 -3.02 4.24
N ILE A 31 -7.88 -4.32 4.40
CA ILE A 31 -6.58 -4.94 4.09
C ILE A 31 -6.27 -4.82 2.59
N GLU A 32 -7.23 -5.19 1.74
CA GLU A 32 -7.10 -5.07 0.28
C GLU A 32 -6.91 -3.61 -0.15
N ALA A 33 -7.59 -2.67 0.51
CA ALA A 33 -7.42 -1.25 0.25
C ALA A 33 -6.00 -0.77 0.54
N ILE A 34 -5.45 -1.17 1.70
CA ILE A 34 -4.10 -0.83 2.12
C ILE A 34 -3.06 -1.48 1.21
N ASP A 35 -3.24 -2.77 0.87
CA ASP A 35 -2.35 -3.52 -0.02
C ASP A 35 -2.27 -2.86 -1.41
N THR A 36 -3.42 -2.58 -2.00
CA THR A 36 -3.53 -1.88 -3.29
C THR A 36 -2.89 -0.49 -3.24
N ALA A 37 -3.08 0.25 -2.15
CA ALA A 37 -2.49 1.58 -2.00
C ALA A 37 -0.95 1.51 -1.93
N MET A 38 -0.39 0.50 -1.27
CA MET A 38 1.05 0.28 -1.22
C MET A 38 1.61 -0.05 -2.61
N ASP A 39 0.92 -0.90 -3.37
CA ASP A 39 1.31 -1.23 -4.75
C ASP A 39 1.33 -0.01 -5.66
N ILE A 40 0.34 0.87 -5.56
CA ILE A 40 0.27 2.12 -6.34
C ILE A 40 1.48 3.02 -6.03
N VAL A 41 1.84 3.19 -4.76
CA VAL A 41 3.00 4.01 -4.35
C VAL A 41 4.31 3.44 -4.90
N ILE A 42 4.46 2.11 -4.84
CA ILE A 42 5.64 1.43 -5.40
C ILE A 42 5.70 1.61 -6.92
N ALA A 43 4.56 1.47 -7.60
CA ALA A 43 4.47 1.67 -9.05
C ALA A 43 4.82 3.11 -9.45
N ASP A 44 4.28 4.12 -8.75
CA ASP A 44 4.61 5.52 -8.99
C ASP A 44 6.11 5.79 -8.82
N SER A 45 6.73 5.25 -7.77
CA SER A 45 8.18 5.38 -7.56
C SER A 45 8.99 4.77 -8.70
N LYS A 46 8.61 3.58 -9.19
CA LYS A 46 9.25 2.94 -10.34
C LYS A 46 9.10 3.77 -11.61
N ILE A 47 7.90 4.28 -11.90
CA ILE A 47 7.62 5.11 -13.07
C ILE A 47 8.46 6.39 -13.02
N ARG A 48 8.50 7.08 -11.87
CA ARG A 48 9.33 8.28 -11.69
C ARG A 48 10.81 8.00 -11.94
N ASN A 49 11.34 6.90 -11.42
CA ASN A 49 12.74 6.52 -11.64
C ASN A 49 13.01 6.29 -13.13
N VAL A 50 12.14 5.56 -13.83
CA VAL A 50 12.26 5.35 -15.28
C VAL A 50 12.21 6.69 -16.04
N LEU A 51 11.26 7.57 -15.71
CA LEU A 51 11.15 8.90 -16.35
C LEU A 51 12.40 9.75 -16.13
N MET A 52 13.02 9.69 -14.94
CA MET A 52 14.29 10.36 -14.67
C MET A 52 15.45 9.79 -15.49
N THR A 53 15.47 8.48 -15.75
CA THR A 53 16.50 7.86 -16.61
C THR A 53 16.33 8.20 -18.10
N ILE A 54 15.11 8.46 -18.56
CA ILE A 54 14.82 8.83 -19.96
C ILE A 54 15.08 10.33 -20.22
N LYS A 55 14.98 11.18 -19.19
CA LYS A 55 15.33 12.60 -19.29
C LYS A 55 16.85 12.88 -19.31
N GLY A 56 17.68 11.82 -19.41
CA GLY A 56 19.12 11.91 -19.67
C GLY A 56 19.40 12.33 -21.10
#